data_AF-A0A7S2H481-F1
#
_entry.id   AF-A0A7S2H481-F1
#
_cell.length_a   1.000
_cell.length_b   1.000
_cell.length_c   1.000
_cell.angle_alpha   90.00
_cell.angle_beta   90.00
_cell.angle_gamma   90.00
#
_symmetry.space_group_name_H-M   'P 1'
#
loop_
_entity.id
_entity.type
_entity.pdbx_description
1 polymer ?
#
loop_
_entity_poly.entity_id
_entity_poly.type
_entity_poly.pdbx_seq_one_letter_code
_entity_poly.pdbx_strand_id
1 'polypeptide(L)'
;MWAALRRVGICLEPALVRHATKKTGGSGGKSKTSNAKYLGIKIYGDQFAKAGSIIMRQRGARYRPGENVGIGRDYTLHALVDGFVEFTRRRFPHPRTLIHVRPGTAEQHRERVAARVAERNTPARLGVWSKTQAGLFAEL
;
A
#
# COMPACT_ATOMS: atom_id res chain seq x y z
N MET A 1 -15.60 -78.26 24.91
CA MET A 1 -16.08 -77.24 25.87
C MET A 1 -14.85 -76.66 26.57
N TRP A 2 -14.29 -75.58 26.02
CA TRP A 2 -13.09 -74.87 26.51
C TRP A 2 -13.53 -73.66 27.34
N ALA A 3 -12.89 -73.44 28.49
CA ALA A 3 -12.99 -72.21 29.29
C ALA A 3 -11.70 -72.03 30.11
N ALA A 4 -11.10 -70.87 30.31
CA ALA A 4 -11.22 -69.58 29.62
C ALA A 4 -9.96 -68.74 29.92
N LEU A 5 -9.46 -68.13 28.86
CA LEU A 5 -8.62 -66.93 28.69
C LEU A 5 -7.72 -66.35 29.81
N ARG A 6 -6.48 -66.13 29.36
CA ARG A 6 -5.47 -65.13 29.77
C ARG A 6 -6.07 -63.76 30.15
N ARG A 7 -5.47 -63.11 31.16
CA ARG A 7 -5.00 -61.72 30.98
C ARG A 7 -3.91 -61.35 32.00
N VAL A 8 -2.72 -61.09 31.47
CA VAL A 8 -1.63 -60.36 32.12
C VAL A 8 -2.18 -59.00 32.56
N GLY A 9 -2.08 -58.69 33.85
CA GLY A 9 -2.52 -57.43 34.43
C GLY A 9 -1.35 -56.67 35.05
N ILE A 10 -0.50 -56.09 34.21
CA ILE A 10 0.26 -54.90 34.59
C ILE A 10 -0.77 -53.78 34.69
N CYS A 11 -1.04 -53.28 35.90
CA CYS A 11 -1.66 -51.97 36.07
C CYS A 11 -0.90 -51.24 37.18
N LEU A 12 -0.03 -50.34 36.74
CA LEU A 12 0.80 -49.43 37.50
C LEU A 12 0.06 -48.79 38.68
N GLU A 13 0.78 -48.53 39.78
CA GLU A 13 0.38 -47.51 40.74
C GLU A 13 -0.03 -46.23 39.98
N PRO A 14 -1.21 -45.65 40.23
CA PRO A 14 -1.54 -44.38 39.63
C PRO A 14 -0.63 -43.33 40.27
N ALA A 15 0.39 -42.90 39.51
CA ALA A 15 1.10 -41.67 39.79
C ALA A 15 0.05 -40.58 40.05
N LEU A 16 0.08 -40.00 41.25
CA LEU A 16 -0.77 -38.88 41.63
C LEU A 16 -0.52 -37.72 40.66
N VAL A 17 -1.32 -37.64 39.59
CA VAL A 17 -1.31 -36.50 38.68
C VAL A 17 -1.96 -35.33 39.42
N ARG A 18 -1.14 -34.45 39.98
CA ARG A 18 -1.62 -33.20 40.58
C ARG A 18 -1.99 -32.23 39.46
N HIS A 19 -3.29 -32.02 39.27
CA HIS A 19 -3.80 -30.94 38.44
C HIS A 19 -3.58 -29.58 39.11
N ALA A 20 -3.30 -28.54 38.32
CA ALA A 20 -3.09 -27.18 38.82
C ALA A 20 -4.32 -26.69 39.62
N THR A 21 -4.08 -26.21 40.85
CA THR A 21 -5.13 -25.90 41.83
C THR A 21 -5.74 -24.49 41.70
N LYS A 22 -5.24 -23.66 40.77
CA LYS A 22 -5.82 -22.33 40.47
C LYS A 22 -6.19 -22.22 39.00
N LYS A 23 -7.41 -21.77 38.71
CA LYS A 23 -7.92 -21.48 37.35
C LYS A 23 -7.35 -20.22 36.70
N THR A 24 -6.29 -19.63 37.26
CA THR A 24 -5.78 -18.33 36.81
C THR A 24 -4.31 -18.45 36.41
N GLY A 25 -4.07 -19.23 35.37
CA GLY A 25 -2.78 -19.37 34.71
C GLY A 25 -2.93 -19.09 33.23
N GLY A 26 -3.31 -17.86 32.86
CA GLY A 26 -3.25 -17.44 31.47
C GLY A 26 -1.79 -17.21 31.07
N SER A 27 -1.31 -17.86 30.02
CA SER A 27 -0.04 -17.46 29.41
C SER A 27 -0.24 -16.09 28.73
N GLY A 28 0.45 -15.06 29.20
CA GLY A 28 0.60 -13.83 28.43
C GLY A 28 1.42 -14.15 27.18
N GLY A 29 0.74 -14.45 26.06
CA GLY A 29 1.40 -14.66 24.78
C GLY A 29 2.16 -13.39 24.38
N LYS A 30 3.42 -13.55 23.93
CA LYS A 30 4.26 -12.44 23.49
C LYS A 30 3.55 -11.67 22.38
N SER A 31 3.37 -10.36 22.54
CA SER A 31 2.93 -9.52 21.43
C SER A 31 4.07 -9.46 20.41
N LYS A 32 3.79 -9.89 19.18
CA LYS A 32 4.75 -9.82 18.07
C LYS A 32 4.53 -8.50 17.35
N THR A 33 5.29 -7.46 17.71
CA THR A 33 5.25 -6.17 17.01
C THR A 33 6.55 -5.98 16.23
N SER A 34 6.51 -6.28 14.92
CA SER A 34 7.57 -5.84 14.02
C SER A 34 7.31 -4.39 13.61
N ASN A 35 8.38 -3.57 13.52
CA ASN A 35 8.26 -2.21 13.02
C ASN A 35 7.58 -2.17 11.64
N ALA A 36 6.72 -1.16 11.44
CA ALA A 36 6.11 -0.88 10.15
C ALA A 36 7.19 -0.69 9.06
N LYS A 37 6.94 -1.24 7.87
CA LYS A 37 7.92 -1.26 6.76
C LYS A 37 7.67 -0.18 5.70
N TYR A 38 6.68 0.70 5.92
CA TYR A 38 6.34 1.85 5.07
C TYR A 38 6.24 1.53 3.56
N LEU A 39 5.72 0.34 3.24
CA LEU A 39 5.48 -0.14 1.88
C LEU A 39 4.34 0.66 1.23
N GLY A 40 4.21 0.57 -0.09
CA GLY A 40 3.16 1.20 -0.87
C GLY A 40 3.69 2.10 -1.98
N ILE A 41 2.72 2.75 -2.65
CA ILE A 41 2.95 3.70 -3.73
C ILE A 41 3.41 5.03 -3.13
N LYS A 42 4.41 5.65 -3.74
CA LYS A 42 4.96 6.96 -3.36
C LYS A 42 4.60 8.03 -4.39
N ILE A 43 4.60 7.67 -5.67
CA ILE A 43 4.21 8.53 -6.78
C ILE A 43 2.99 7.92 -7.46
N TYR A 44 1.91 8.70 -7.53
CA TYR A 44 0.64 8.26 -8.12
C TYR A 44 0.58 8.54 -9.64
N GLY A 45 -0.50 8.11 -10.28
CA GLY A 45 -0.74 8.37 -11.70
C GLY A 45 -0.79 9.86 -11.99
N ASP A 46 -0.28 10.25 -13.16
CA ASP A 46 -0.16 11.64 -13.61
C ASP A 46 0.73 12.55 -12.76
N GLN A 47 1.46 12.01 -11.79
CA GLN A 47 2.47 12.77 -11.06
C GLN A 47 3.83 12.69 -11.77
N PHE A 48 4.59 13.78 -11.64
CA PHE A 48 5.93 13.86 -12.20
C PHE A 48 6.94 13.11 -11.32
N ALA A 49 7.63 12.16 -11.92
CA ALA A 49 8.72 11.39 -11.35
C ALA A 49 10.04 11.87 -11.95
N LYS A 50 11.04 12.07 -11.10
CA LYS A 50 12.42 12.30 -11.54
C LYS A 50 13.10 10.96 -11.83
N ALA A 51 14.11 10.95 -12.69
CA ALA A 51 14.98 9.79 -12.87
C ALA A 51 15.56 9.35 -11.51
N GLY A 52 15.54 8.05 -11.23
CA GLY A 52 15.96 7.45 -9.97
C GLY A 52 14.95 7.56 -8.81
N SER A 53 13.84 8.28 -8.97
CA SER A 53 12.82 8.37 -7.92
C SER A 53 12.06 7.04 -7.74
N ILE A 54 11.72 6.73 -6.49
CA ILE A 54 10.99 5.51 -6.14
C ILE A 54 9.50 5.72 -6.38
N ILE A 55 8.91 4.92 -7.27
CA ILE A 55 7.48 4.95 -7.56
C ILE A 55 6.71 4.14 -6.51
N MET A 56 7.22 2.94 -6.16
CA MET A 56 6.56 2.04 -5.22
C MET A 56 7.55 1.10 -4.52
N ARG A 57 7.31 0.87 -3.22
CA ARG A 57 7.93 -0.21 -2.46
C ARG A 57 6.91 -1.32 -2.22
N GLN A 58 7.23 -2.55 -2.57
CA GLN A 58 6.30 -3.68 -2.44
C GLN A 58 6.97 -4.93 -1.88
N ARG A 59 6.16 -5.96 -1.61
CA ARG A 59 6.63 -7.31 -1.29
C ARG A 59 6.17 -8.23 -2.40
N GLY A 60 7.14 -8.80 -3.11
CA GLY A 60 6.89 -9.48 -4.39
C GLY A 60 6.47 -8.50 -5.49
N ALA A 61 6.30 -9.02 -6.71
CA ALA A 61 5.94 -8.23 -7.89
C ALA A 61 4.42 -8.18 -8.13
N ARG A 62 3.68 -7.42 -7.30
CA ARG A 62 2.26 -7.15 -7.56
C ARG A 62 2.08 -6.22 -8.75
N TYR A 63 2.85 -5.14 -8.76
CA TYR A 63 3.03 -4.27 -9.90
C TYR A 63 4.30 -4.67 -10.64
N ARG A 64 4.23 -4.69 -11.97
CA ARG A 64 5.38 -5.01 -12.82
C ARG A 64 5.94 -3.75 -13.47
N PRO A 65 7.25 -3.71 -13.72
CA PRO A 65 7.83 -2.66 -14.53
C PRO A 65 7.25 -2.73 -15.95
N GLY A 66 6.85 -1.59 -16.46
CA GLY A 66 6.55 -1.35 -17.87
C GLY A 66 7.68 -0.56 -18.50
N GLU A 67 7.34 0.40 -19.35
CA GLU A 67 8.29 1.25 -20.06
C GLU A 67 8.97 2.24 -19.11
N ASN A 68 10.29 2.41 -19.25
CA ASN A 68 11.12 3.37 -18.50
C ASN A 68 11.08 3.18 -16.97
N VAL A 69 10.79 1.98 -16.49
CA VAL A 69 10.77 1.63 -15.06
C VAL A 69 11.71 0.46 -14.78
N GLY A 70 12.59 0.64 -13.80
CA GLY A 70 13.49 -0.41 -13.31
C GLY A 70 12.94 -1.13 -12.08
N ILE A 71 13.42 -2.35 -11.83
CA ILE A 71 13.10 -3.13 -10.64
C ILE A 71 14.36 -3.39 -9.81
N GLY A 72 14.29 -3.10 -8.50
CA GLY A 72 15.36 -3.39 -7.55
C GLY A 72 15.30 -4.82 -6.99
N ARG A 73 16.33 -5.21 -6.23
CA ARG A 73 16.43 -6.52 -5.57
C ARG A 73 15.24 -6.82 -4.64
N ASP A 74 14.72 -5.80 -3.97
CA ASP A 74 13.58 -5.91 -3.07
C ASP A 74 12.23 -5.68 -3.77
N TYR A 75 12.19 -5.80 -5.10
CA TYR A 75 11.02 -5.54 -5.95
C TYR A 75 10.51 -4.09 -5.91
N THR A 76 11.34 -3.15 -5.42
CA THR A 76 11.07 -1.71 -5.49
C THR A 76 11.11 -1.24 -6.94
N LEU A 77 10.10 -0.47 -7.34
CA LEU A 77 10.00 0.11 -8.69
C LEU A 77 10.50 1.56 -8.66
N HIS A 78 11.38 1.89 -9.59
CA HIS A 78 11.96 3.23 -9.72
C HIS A 78 11.92 3.70 -11.18
N ALA A 79 11.83 5.01 -11.38
CA ALA A 79 11.84 5.61 -12.72
C ALA A 79 13.27 5.65 -13.28
N LEU A 80 13.43 5.32 -14.57
CA LEU A 80 14.70 5.45 -15.28
C LEU A 80 14.85 6.81 -15.96
N VAL A 81 13.72 7.40 -16.37
CA VAL A 81 13.65 8.67 -17.09
C VAL A 81 12.73 9.63 -16.34
N ASP A 82 12.97 10.93 -16.48
CA ASP A 82 12.08 11.97 -15.96
C ASP A 82 10.76 12.00 -16.75
N GLY A 83 9.63 12.05 -16.06
CA GLY A 83 8.34 12.03 -16.74
C GLY A 83 7.13 11.79 -15.85
N PHE A 84 6.01 11.44 -16.46
CA PHE A 84 4.74 11.21 -15.78
C PHE A 84 4.46 9.71 -15.63
N VAL A 85 4.04 9.30 -14.42
CA VAL A 85 3.72 7.91 -14.13
C VAL A 85 2.33 7.53 -14.67
N GLU A 86 2.24 6.42 -15.38
CA GLU A 86 0.99 5.85 -15.88
C GLU A 86 0.83 4.39 -15.42
N PHE A 87 -0.39 4.03 -15.02
CA PHE A 87 -0.72 2.68 -14.56
C PHE A 87 -1.64 2.00 -15.58
N THR A 88 -1.17 0.93 -16.20
CA THR A 88 -1.92 0.18 -17.20
C THR A 88 -2.30 -1.19 -16.65
N ARG A 89 -3.57 -1.56 -16.74
CA ARG A 89 -4.05 -2.90 -16.34
C ARG A 89 -4.15 -3.80 -17.57
N ARG A 90 -3.26 -4.79 -17.67
CA ARG A 90 -3.36 -5.83 -18.68
C ARG A 90 -4.33 -6.90 -18.20
N ARG A 91 -5.34 -7.23 -19.01
CA ARG A 91 -6.39 -8.22 -18.65
C ARG A 91 -6.05 -9.66 -19.04
N PHE A 92 -5.32 -9.85 -20.14
CA PHE A 92 -5.04 -11.18 -20.74
C PHE A 92 -3.54 -11.33 -21.09
N PRO A 93 -2.91 -12.52 -20.97
CA PRO A 93 -3.44 -13.81 -20.49
C PRO A 93 -3.50 -13.95 -18.97
N HIS A 94 -2.77 -13.11 -18.23
CA HIS A 94 -2.82 -13.06 -16.77
C HIS A 94 -3.02 -11.60 -16.33
N PRO A 95 -3.98 -11.30 -15.45
CA PRO A 95 -4.26 -9.93 -15.05
C PRO A 95 -3.08 -9.38 -14.24
N ARG A 96 -2.43 -8.33 -14.75
CA ARG A 96 -1.32 -7.64 -14.06
C ARG A 96 -1.39 -6.16 -14.31
N THR A 97 -1.00 -5.38 -13.31
CA THR A 97 -0.83 -3.93 -13.45
C THR A 97 0.63 -3.62 -13.77
N LEU A 98 0.85 -2.92 -14.87
CA LEU A 98 2.14 -2.40 -15.29
C LEU A 98 2.23 -0.92 -14.94
N ILE A 99 3.45 -0.49 -14.62
CA ILE A 99 3.77 0.91 -14.36
C ILE A 99 4.68 1.38 -15.47
N HIS A 100 4.25 2.42 -16.17
CA HIS A 100 5.00 3.07 -17.25
C HIS A 100 5.39 4.48 -16.80
N VAL A 101 6.51 4.99 -17.31
CA VAL A 101 6.86 6.41 -17.18
C VAL A 101 6.90 7.00 -18.59
N ARG A 102 5.95 7.91 -18.86
CA ARG A 102 5.93 8.70 -20.09
C ARG A 102 6.94 9.84 -19.95
N PRO A 103 7.94 9.95 -20.83
CA PRO A 103 8.94 11.01 -20.72
C PRO A 103 8.26 12.38 -20.76
N GLY A 104 8.71 13.29 -19.91
CA GLY A 104 8.14 14.63 -19.81
C GLY A 104 9.12 15.59 -19.13
N THR A 105 9.02 16.88 -19.44
CA THR A 105 9.90 17.89 -18.87
C THR A 105 9.34 18.43 -17.55
N ALA A 106 10.24 18.95 -16.70
CA ALA A 106 9.83 19.58 -15.44
C ALA A 106 8.97 20.84 -15.66
N GLU A 107 9.17 21.54 -16.78
CA GLU A 107 8.38 22.72 -17.17
C GLU A 107 6.93 22.33 -17.47
N GLN A 108 6.73 21.28 -18.28
CA GLN A 108 5.39 20.74 -18.55
C GLN A 108 4.65 20.34 -17.26
N HIS A 109 5.37 19.81 -16.26
CA HIS A 109 4.77 19.53 -14.96
C HIS A 109 4.37 20.80 -14.21
N ARG A 110 5.26 21.81 -14.15
CA ARG A 110 4.96 23.10 -13.50
C ARG A 110 3.75 23.77 -14.13
N GLU A 111 3.69 23.79 -15.46
CA GLU A 111 2.57 24.35 -16.21
C GLU A 111 1.27 23.60 -15.93
N ARG A 112 1.28 22.25 -15.96
CA ARG A 112 0.10 21.44 -15.62
C ARG A 112 -0.39 21.69 -14.19
N VAL A 113 0.53 21.82 -13.23
CA VAL A 113 0.19 22.12 -11.83
C VAL A 113 -0.34 23.54 -11.69
N ALA A 114 0.31 24.52 -12.30
CA ALA A 114 -0.12 25.92 -12.29
C ALA A 114 -1.50 26.08 -12.91
N ALA A 115 -1.78 25.42 -14.03
CA ALA A 115 -3.09 25.41 -14.67
C ALA A 115 -4.17 24.81 -13.75
N ARG A 116 -3.90 23.66 -13.10
CA ARG A 116 -4.84 23.03 -12.16
C ARG A 116 -5.08 23.91 -10.92
N VAL A 117 -4.05 24.57 -10.41
CA VAL A 117 -4.16 25.48 -9.25
C VAL A 117 -4.91 26.76 -9.63
N ALA A 118 -4.65 27.32 -10.81
CA ALA A 118 -5.37 28.48 -11.33
C ALA A 118 -6.86 28.17 -11.50
N GLU A 119 -7.21 27.02 -12.09
CA GLU A 119 -8.60 26.56 -12.20
C GLU A 119 -9.28 26.50 -10.83
N ARG A 120 -8.61 25.87 -9.84
CA ARG A 120 -9.13 25.80 -8.46
C ARG A 120 -9.30 27.18 -7.82
N ASN A 121 -8.37 28.10 -8.05
CA ASN A 121 -8.37 29.43 -7.45
C ASN A 121 -9.21 30.45 -8.23
N THR A 122 -9.92 30.02 -9.28
CA THR A 122 -10.81 30.90 -10.03
C THR A 122 -11.94 31.36 -9.10
N PRO A 123 -12.18 32.68 -8.94
CA PRO A 123 -13.17 33.22 -8.00
C PRO A 123 -14.61 32.82 -8.33
N ALA A 124 -14.87 32.24 -9.51
CA ALA A 124 -16.17 31.67 -9.87
C ALA A 124 -16.52 30.37 -9.12
N ARG A 125 -15.51 29.64 -8.59
CA ARG A 125 -15.70 28.32 -7.95
C ARG A 125 -15.62 28.37 -6.43
N LEU A 126 -14.79 29.25 -5.90
CA LEU A 126 -14.77 29.56 -4.48
C LEU A 126 -15.83 30.64 -4.28
N GLY A 127 -16.85 30.40 -3.43
CA GLY A 127 -17.86 31.41 -3.05
C GLY A 127 -17.27 32.57 -2.25
N VAL A 128 -16.13 33.09 -2.70
CA VAL A 128 -15.35 34.16 -2.12
C VAL A 128 -15.86 35.43 -2.78
N TRP A 129 -16.44 36.29 -1.95
CA TRP A 129 -16.91 37.61 -2.32
C TRP A 129 -15.75 38.40 -2.94
N SER A 130 -15.71 38.50 -4.27
CA SER A 130 -14.65 39.21 -4.99
C SER A 130 -14.94 40.72 -4.97
N LYS A 131 -13.91 41.57 -4.84
CA LYS A 131 -14.05 43.05 -4.82
C LYS A 131 -14.77 43.61 -6.06
N THR A 132 -14.75 42.89 -7.17
CA THR A 132 -15.51 43.19 -8.40
C THR A 132 -17.03 43.11 -8.22
N GLN A 133 -17.53 42.37 -7.23
CA GLN A 133 -18.95 42.29 -6.88
C GLN A 133 -19.37 43.38 -5.89
N ALA A 134 -18.43 43.94 -5.12
CA ALA A 134 -18.68 45.04 -4.19
C ALA A 134 -18.83 46.41 -4.89
N GLY A 135 -18.24 46.58 -6.08
CA GLY A 135 -18.39 47.83 -6.87
C GLY A 135 -19.76 47.98 -7.55
N LEU A 136 -20.43 46.87 -7.87
CA LEU A 136 -21.75 46.86 -8.53
C LEU A 136 -22.91 47.27 -7.62
N PHE A 137 -22.69 47.41 -6.30
CA PHE A 137 -23.70 47.84 -5.33
C PHE A 137 -23.47 49.27 -4.80
N ALA A 138 -22.42 49.97 -5.30
CA ALA A 138 -22.05 51.32 -4.88
C ALA A 138 -22.48 52.43 -5.86
N GLU A 139 -23.24 52.09 -6.91
CA GLU A 139 -23.81 53.03 -7.89
C GLU A 139 -25.36 53.12 -7.84
N LEU A 140 -25.96 52.77 -6.69
CA LEU A 140 -27.38 53.06 -6.37
C LEU A 140 -27.45 54.07 -5.23
#